data_AF-A0A1V4V8I3-F1
#
_entry.id   AF-A0A1V4V8I3-F1
#
_cell.length_a   1.000
_cell.length_b   1.000
_cell.length_c   1.000
_cell.angle_alpha   90.00
_cell.angle_beta   90.00
_cell.angle_gamma   90.00
#
_symmetry.space_group_name_H-M   'P 1'
#
loop_
_entity.id
_entity.type
_entity.pdbx_description
1 polymer ?
#
loop_
_entity_poly.entity_id
_entity_poly.type
_entity_poly.pdbx_seq_one_letter_code
_entity_poly.pdbx_strand_id
1 'polypeptide(L)'
;MNPTDIKDIETDIQKCKAAIRKLKAESVNYVSFLPSGKLEVLDKEALEAINAEAARLAALVEHNGDVLRRLVAALEGFDSIKAVRERAGKVRETISKSHTIYRLDLANHLKNHTELGRPVDLDSDPVALKLKATRDEALSTNEPELARLEEISEKARAIIRDFEGSGLPDALEGDPYRQAVTRGAMGGVI
;
A
#
# COMPACT_ATOMS: atom_id res chain seq x y z
N MET A 1 3.02 12.77 7.01
CA MET A 1 2.29 12.38 5.79
C MET A 1 1.98 10.89 5.89
N ASN A 2 0.71 10.50 5.74
CA ASN A 2 0.39 9.09 5.57
C ASN A 2 0.99 8.62 4.24
N PRO A 3 1.69 7.47 4.18
CA PRO A 3 2.18 6.94 2.92
C PRO A 3 0.98 6.63 2.03
N THR A 4 1.04 7.04 0.77
CA THR A 4 0.09 6.65 -0.27
C THR A 4 -0.15 5.15 -0.21
N ASP A 5 -1.39 4.74 -0.06
CA ASP A 5 -1.77 3.34 0.10
C ASP A 5 -2.57 2.84 -1.11
N ILE A 6 -2.85 1.53 -1.15
CA ILE A 6 -3.68 0.89 -2.19
C ILE A 6 -4.95 1.71 -2.46
N LYS A 7 -5.68 2.07 -1.39
CA LYS A 7 -6.94 2.80 -1.49
C LYS A 7 -6.80 4.19 -2.12
N ASP A 8 -5.68 4.86 -1.91
CA ASP A 8 -5.44 6.19 -2.46
C ASP A 8 -5.25 6.09 -3.98
N ILE A 9 -4.46 5.12 -4.43
CA ILE A 9 -4.22 4.83 -5.86
C ILE A 9 -5.52 4.38 -6.54
N GLU A 10 -6.27 3.46 -5.93
CA GLU A 10 -7.58 3.04 -6.42
C GLU A 10 -8.55 4.22 -6.56
N THR A 11 -8.59 5.09 -5.54
CA THR A 11 -9.45 6.28 -5.55
C THR A 11 -9.06 7.23 -6.68
N ASP A 12 -7.78 7.47 -6.90
CA ASP A 12 -7.29 8.33 -7.98
C ASP A 12 -7.61 7.77 -9.37
N ILE A 13 -7.44 6.46 -9.57
CA ILE A 13 -7.84 5.76 -10.80
C ILE A 13 -9.34 5.93 -11.05
N GLN A 14 -10.18 5.81 -10.02
CA GLN A 14 -11.63 5.98 -10.17
C GLN A 14 -12.00 7.43 -10.50
N LYS A 15 -11.29 8.42 -9.92
CA LYS A 15 -11.45 9.84 -10.29
C LYS A 15 -11.11 10.07 -11.76
N CYS A 16 -9.99 9.55 -12.24
CA CYS A 16 -9.61 9.64 -13.64
C CYS A 16 -10.69 9.02 -14.55
N LYS A 17 -11.17 7.82 -14.24
CA LYS A 17 -12.25 7.15 -14.99
C LYS A 17 -13.56 7.95 -14.98
N ALA A 18 -13.88 8.64 -13.90
CA ALA A 18 -15.05 9.52 -13.82
C ALA A 18 -14.85 10.80 -14.67
N ALA A 19 -13.68 11.43 -14.59
CA ALA A 19 -13.34 12.61 -15.37
C ALA A 19 -13.33 12.32 -16.89
N ILE A 20 -12.75 11.19 -17.32
CA ILE A 20 -12.81 10.75 -18.73
C ILE A 20 -14.25 10.61 -19.22
N ARG A 21 -15.16 10.07 -18.39
CA ARG A 21 -16.58 9.97 -18.74
C ARG A 21 -17.24 11.34 -18.88
N LYS A 22 -16.91 12.29 -18.01
CA LYS A 22 -17.40 13.68 -18.09
C LYS A 22 -16.89 14.37 -19.36
N LEU A 23 -15.59 14.28 -19.66
CA LEU A 23 -14.98 14.85 -20.86
C LEU A 23 -15.56 14.26 -22.15
N LYS A 24 -15.79 12.93 -22.20
CA LYS A 24 -16.45 12.29 -23.34
C LYS A 24 -17.91 12.75 -23.51
N ALA A 25 -18.65 13.00 -22.43
CA ALA A 25 -19.99 13.55 -22.53
C ALA A 25 -19.95 15.01 -23.02
N GLU A 26 -18.98 15.80 -22.54
CA GLU A 26 -18.80 17.18 -22.95
C GLU A 26 -18.39 17.32 -24.42
N SER A 27 -17.59 16.37 -24.95
CA SER A 27 -17.17 16.35 -26.36
C SER A 27 -18.36 16.36 -27.34
N VAL A 28 -19.53 15.85 -26.93
CA VAL A 28 -20.76 15.84 -27.73
C VAL A 28 -21.27 17.27 -27.99
N ASN A 29 -21.00 18.23 -27.10
CA ASN A 29 -21.42 19.62 -27.26
C ASN A 29 -20.66 20.35 -28.38
N TYR A 30 -19.51 19.83 -28.79
CA TYR A 30 -18.66 20.42 -29.83
C TYR A 30 -18.86 19.77 -31.20
N VAL A 31 -19.85 18.89 -31.32
CA VAL A 31 -20.24 18.24 -32.57
C VAL A 31 -21.74 18.38 -32.81
N SER A 32 -22.13 18.69 -34.04
CA SER A 32 -23.52 18.77 -34.48
C SER A 32 -23.86 17.59 -35.37
N PHE A 33 -25.00 16.98 -35.12
CA PHE A 33 -25.56 15.92 -35.97
C PHE A 33 -26.59 16.52 -36.92
N LEU A 34 -26.23 16.63 -38.20
CA LEU A 34 -27.15 17.14 -39.21
C LEU A 34 -28.24 16.11 -39.52
N PRO A 35 -29.45 16.53 -39.93
CA PRO A 35 -30.53 15.63 -40.35
C PRO A 35 -30.14 14.70 -41.52
N SER A 36 -29.07 15.04 -42.24
CA SER A 36 -28.48 14.24 -43.31
C SER A 36 -27.60 13.07 -42.80
N GLY A 37 -27.43 12.92 -41.49
CA GLY A 37 -26.51 11.95 -40.88
C GLY A 37 -25.04 12.36 -40.92
N LYS A 38 -24.72 13.56 -41.44
CA LYS A 38 -23.36 14.11 -41.43
C LYS A 38 -23.04 14.74 -40.07
N LEU A 39 -21.80 14.52 -39.62
CA LEU A 39 -21.27 15.08 -38.38
C LEU A 39 -20.44 16.32 -38.71
N GLU A 40 -20.77 17.43 -38.06
CA GLU A 40 -20.08 18.71 -38.23
C GLU A 40 -19.43 19.10 -36.90
N VAL A 41 -18.14 19.45 -36.92
CA VAL A 41 -17.42 19.88 -35.73
C VAL A 41 -17.64 21.38 -35.56
N LEU A 42 -18.27 21.78 -34.46
CA LEU A 42 -18.62 23.16 -34.16
C LEU A 42 -17.41 23.98 -33.68
N ASP A 43 -16.56 23.35 -32.86
CA ASP A 43 -15.31 23.92 -32.38
C ASP A 43 -14.25 22.83 -32.36
N LYS A 44 -13.29 22.93 -33.28
CA LYS A 44 -12.25 21.94 -33.45
C LYS A 44 -11.19 22.03 -32.35
N GLU A 45 -10.83 23.24 -31.92
CA GLU A 45 -9.77 23.46 -30.94
C GLU A 45 -10.20 22.97 -29.56
N ALA A 46 -11.44 23.29 -29.15
CA ALA A 46 -12.00 22.81 -27.89
C ALA A 46 -12.15 21.28 -27.87
N LEU A 47 -12.61 20.68 -28.97
CA LEU A 47 -12.76 19.23 -29.09
C LEU A 47 -11.40 18.51 -29.03
N GLU A 48 -10.36 19.05 -29.68
CA GLU A 48 -9.00 18.51 -29.61
C GLU A 48 -8.42 18.61 -28.19
N ALA A 49 -8.64 19.73 -27.49
CA ALA A 49 -8.20 19.90 -26.11
C ALA A 49 -8.85 18.88 -25.15
N ILE A 50 -10.17 18.66 -25.26
CA ILE A 50 -10.90 17.68 -24.45
C ILE A 50 -10.43 16.26 -24.74
N ASN A 51 -10.22 15.92 -26.01
CA ASN A 51 -9.72 14.60 -26.40
C ASN A 51 -8.28 14.37 -25.92
N ALA A 52 -7.42 15.39 -25.98
CA ALA A 52 -6.06 15.31 -25.47
C ALA A 52 -6.04 15.09 -23.95
N GLU A 53 -6.88 15.80 -23.19
CA GLU A 53 -6.99 15.61 -21.74
C GLU A 53 -7.58 14.23 -21.38
N ALA A 54 -8.59 13.77 -22.13
CA ALA A 54 -9.13 12.43 -21.96
C ALA A 54 -8.08 11.34 -22.24
N ALA A 55 -7.21 11.55 -23.24
CA ALA A 55 -6.10 10.65 -23.55
C ALA A 55 -5.03 10.67 -22.46
N ARG A 56 -4.67 11.85 -21.94
CA ARG A 56 -3.75 12.00 -20.79
C ARG A 56 -4.25 11.22 -19.58
N LEU A 57 -5.52 11.41 -19.20
CA LEU A 57 -6.13 10.71 -18.07
C LEU A 57 -6.23 9.20 -18.32
N ALA A 58 -6.47 8.76 -19.56
CA ALA A 58 -6.51 7.33 -19.90
C ALA A 58 -5.13 6.68 -19.74
N ALA A 59 -4.07 7.32 -20.21
CA ALA A 59 -2.69 6.87 -20.00
C ALA A 59 -2.35 6.79 -18.50
N LEU A 60 -2.79 7.77 -17.71
CA LEU A 60 -2.62 7.76 -16.26
C LEU A 60 -3.34 6.58 -15.58
N VAL A 61 -4.55 6.24 -16.03
CA VAL A 61 -5.31 5.09 -15.53
C VAL A 61 -4.60 3.77 -15.81
N GLU A 62 -4.00 3.62 -17.00
CA GLU A 62 -3.22 2.44 -17.36
C GLU A 62 -1.96 2.34 -16.50
N HIS A 63 -1.16 3.42 -16.44
CA HIS A 63 0.06 3.48 -15.65
C HIS A 63 -0.19 3.22 -14.17
N ASN A 64 -1.13 3.95 -13.55
CA ASN A 64 -1.45 3.77 -12.14
C ASN A 64 -2.12 2.41 -11.87
N GLY A 65 -2.84 1.85 -12.85
CA GLY A 65 -3.34 0.48 -12.78
C GLY A 65 -2.22 -0.55 -12.69
N ASP A 66 -1.12 -0.35 -13.42
CA ASP A 66 0.07 -1.21 -13.36
C ASP A 66 0.81 -1.06 -12.04
N VAL A 67 0.96 0.18 -11.56
CA VAL A 67 1.52 0.47 -10.23
C VAL A 67 0.71 -0.25 -9.15
N LEU A 68 -0.62 -0.16 -9.20
CA LEU A 68 -1.51 -0.83 -8.25
C LEU A 68 -1.34 -2.35 -8.28
N ARG A 69 -1.30 -2.97 -9.48
CA ARG A 69 -1.10 -4.43 -9.62
C ARG A 69 0.24 -4.87 -9.03
N ARG A 70 1.32 -4.14 -9.34
CA ARG A 70 2.66 -4.40 -8.78
C ARG A 70 2.66 -4.25 -7.27
N LEU A 71 2.00 -3.23 -6.74
CA LEU A 71 1.93 -2.96 -5.30
C LEU A 71 1.19 -4.08 -4.55
N VAL A 72 0.03 -4.51 -5.06
CA VAL A 72 -0.74 -5.62 -4.47
C VAL A 72 0.06 -6.91 -4.47
N ALA A 73 0.77 -7.21 -5.56
CA ALA A 73 1.65 -8.38 -5.63
C ALA A 73 2.81 -8.30 -4.64
N ALA A 74 3.45 -7.14 -4.51
CA ALA A 74 4.57 -6.92 -3.59
C ALA A 74 4.17 -7.00 -2.12
N LEU A 75 2.91 -6.71 -1.79
CA LEU A 75 2.38 -6.77 -0.43
C LEU A 75 2.06 -8.17 0.07
N GLU A 76 2.16 -9.22 -0.76
CA GLU A 76 2.09 -10.64 -0.34
C GLU A 76 0.90 -10.97 0.59
N GLY A 77 -0.27 -10.38 0.32
CA GLY A 77 -1.50 -10.61 1.08
C GLY A 77 -1.75 -9.64 2.25
N PHE A 78 -0.88 -8.65 2.46
CA PHE A 78 -1.17 -7.54 3.36
C PHE A 78 -2.07 -6.50 2.69
N ASP A 79 -3.06 -6.00 3.43
CA ASP A 79 -4.02 -4.99 2.94
C ASP A 79 -3.42 -3.60 2.73
N SER A 80 -2.24 -3.33 3.32
CA SER A 80 -1.56 -2.03 3.24
C SER A 80 -0.10 -2.13 3.64
N ILE A 81 0.71 -1.15 3.20
CA ILE A 81 2.08 -0.97 3.70
C ILE A 81 2.08 -0.71 5.21
N LYS A 82 1.06 -0.01 5.71
CA LYS A 82 0.93 0.26 7.14
C LYS A 82 0.84 -1.04 7.93
N ALA A 83 0.04 -2.01 7.47
CA ALA A 83 -0.07 -3.33 8.11
C ALA A 83 1.26 -4.09 8.12
N VAL A 84 2.03 -4.05 7.02
CA VAL A 84 3.39 -4.65 6.96
C VAL A 84 4.30 -4.01 8.00
N ARG A 85 4.32 -2.68 8.09
CA ARG A 85 5.17 -1.95 9.06
C ARG A 85 4.77 -2.21 10.50
N GLU A 86 3.47 -2.29 10.79
CA GLU A 86 2.97 -2.63 12.13
C GLU A 86 3.38 -4.05 12.53
N ARG A 87 3.28 -5.01 11.59
CA ARG A 87 3.78 -6.38 11.82
C ARG A 87 5.28 -6.39 12.06
N ALA A 88 6.07 -5.71 11.23
CA ALA A 88 7.52 -5.59 11.41
C ALA A 88 7.88 -4.97 12.77
N GLY A 89 7.13 -3.95 13.21
CA GLY A 89 7.29 -3.34 14.53
C GLY A 89 7.10 -4.35 15.67
N LYS A 90 6.05 -5.17 15.61
CA LYS A 90 5.78 -6.24 16.59
C LYS A 90 6.88 -7.29 16.60
N VAL A 91 7.34 -7.75 15.44
CA VAL A 91 8.42 -8.74 15.33
C VAL A 91 9.72 -8.17 15.90
N ARG A 92 10.05 -6.91 15.58
CA ARG A 92 11.22 -6.22 16.13
C ARG A 92 11.15 -6.07 17.66
N GLU A 93 9.97 -5.77 18.19
CA GLU A 93 9.74 -5.74 19.64
C GLU A 93 9.97 -7.11 20.28
N THR A 94 9.48 -8.18 19.66
CA THR A 94 9.71 -9.56 20.13
C THR A 94 11.21 -9.91 20.13
N ILE A 95 11.94 -9.61 19.05
CA ILE A 95 13.40 -9.81 18.96
C ILE A 95 14.12 -9.06 20.09
N SER A 96 13.77 -7.78 20.30
CA SER A 96 14.34 -6.96 21.36
C SER A 96 14.06 -7.53 22.75
N LYS A 97 12.84 -8.03 22.99
CA LYS A 97 12.47 -8.72 24.23
C LYS A 97 13.29 -9.99 24.44
N SER A 98 13.46 -10.83 23.40
CA SER A 98 14.29 -12.04 23.48
C SER A 98 15.74 -11.73 23.86
N HIS A 99 16.34 -10.69 23.27
CA HIS A 99 17.67 -10.23 23.68
C HIS A 99 17.71 -9.70 25.13
N THR A 100 16.67 -8.97 25.54
CA THR A 100 16.59 -8.39 26.88
C THR A 100 16.46 -9.46 27.96
N ILE A 101 15.55 -10.43 27.75
CA ILE A 101 15.35 -11.57 28.65
C ILE A 101 16.65 -12.37 28.76
N TYR A 102 17.27 -12.72 27.63
CA TYR A 102 18.56 -13.40 27.62
C TYR A 102 19.63 -12.66 28.45
N ARG A 103 19.76 -11.34 28.27
CA ARG A 103 20.73 -10.53 29.02
C ARG A 103 20.42 -10.51 30.51
N LEU A 104 19.16 -10.39 30.91
CA LEU A 104 18.75 -10.38 32.31
C LEU A 104 18.97 -11.73 32.97
N ASP A 105 18.56 -12.82 32.33
CA ASP A 105 18.74 -14.18 32.86
C ASP A 105 20.22 -14.54 32.96
N LEU A 106 21.01 -14.17 31.95
CA LEU A 106 22.45 -14.35 31.99
C LEU A 106 23.09 -13.52 33.11
N ALA A 107 22.71 -12.25 33.25
CA ALA A 107 23.21 -11.40 34.32
C ALA A 107 22.83 -11.93 35.71
N ASN A 108 21.62 -12.47 35.88
CA ASN A 108 21.19 -13.10 37.13
C ASN A 108 22.00 -14.35 37.44
N HIS A 109 22.21 -15.22 36.44
CA HIS A 109 23.06 -16.39 36.58
C HIS A 109 24.49 -16.01 36.99
N LEU A 110 25.08 -15.00 36.33
CA LEU A 110 26.42 -14.51 36.63
C LEU A 110 26.50 -13.74 37.96
N LYS A 111 25.44 -13.06 38.42
CA LYS A 111 25.41 -12.36 39.71
C LYS A 111 25.44 -13.31 40.90
N ASN A 112 25.00 -14.56 40.74
CA ASN A 112 25.17 -15.61 41.73
C ASN A 112 26.64 -16.13 41.80
N HIS A 113 27.62 -15.41 41.25
CA HIS A 113 29.04 -15.79 41.23
C HIS A 113 29.69 -16.00 42.60
N THR A 114 29.16 -15.40 43.68
CA THR A 114 29.57 -15.73 45.06
C THR A 114 29.27 -17.18 45.45
N GLU A 115 28.29 -17.82 44.81
CA GLU A 115 27.98 -19.26 44.98
C GLU A 115 28.70 -20.14 43.93
N LEU A 116 29.10 -19.57 42.79
CA LEU A 116 29.72 -20.33 41.69
C LEU A 116 31.19 -20.69 41.96
N GLY A 117 31.91 -19.94 42.80
CA GLY A 117 33.26 -20.29 43.28
C GLY A 117 34.36 -20.39 42.22
N ARG A 118 34.08 -20.04 40.95
CA ARG A 118 35.00 -20.16 39.81
C ARG A 118 34.70 -19.12 38.71
N PRO A 119 35.68 -18.76 37.87
CA PRO A 119 35.43 -18.03 36.63
C PRO A 119 34.46 -18.81 35.73
N VAL A 120 33.46 -18.12 35.17
CA VAL A 120 32.50 -18.72 34.23
C VAL A 120 32.96 -18.42 32.81
N ASP A 121 33.15 -19.47 32.02
CA ASP A 121 33.32 -19.38 30.58
C ASP A 121 31.95 -19.60 29.91
N LEU A 122 31.47 -18.58 29.20
CA LEU A 122 30.13 -18.57 28.60
C LEU A 122 29.98 -19.57 27.45
N ASP A 123 31.10 -19.98 26.84
CA ASP A 123 31.09 -20.92 25.71
C ASP A 123 31.08 -22.39 26.15
N SER A 124 31.35 -22.65 27.44
CA SER A 124 31.34 -23.99 28.02
C SER A 124 30.38 -24.17 29.20
N ASP A 125 29.84 -23.08 29.78
CA ASP A 125 28.89 -23.16 30.87
C ASP A 125 27.52 -23.69 30.40
N PRO A 126 27.01 -24.80 30.97
CA PRO A 126 25.75 -25.41 30.53
C PRO A 126 24.53 -24.50 30.65
N VAL A 127 24.49 -23.61 31.66
CA VAL A 127 23.37 -22.69 31.86
C VAL A 127 23.44 -21.56 30.85
N ALA A 128 24.61 -20.97 30.64
CA ALA A 128 24.83 -19.93 29.63
C ALA A 128 24.50 -20.45 28.21
N LEU A 129 24.93 -21.67 27.87
CA LEU A 129 24.61 -22.32 26.60
C LEU A 129 23.11 -22.57 26.44
N LYS A 130 22.42 -23.00 27.51
CA LYS A 130 20.96 -23.20 27.49
C LYS A 130 20.21 -21.89 27.26
N LEU A 131 20.58 -20.82 27.97
CA LEU A 131 19.98 -19.48 27.80
C LEU A 131 20.21 -18.94 26.38
N LYS A 132 21.42 -19.16 25.83
CA LYS A 132 21.76 -18.80 24.45
C LYS A 132 20.91 -19.59 23.45
N ALA A 133 20.76 -20.90 23.63
CA ALA A 133 19.95 -21.74 22.77
C ALA A 133 18.47 -21.30 22.78
N THR A 134 17.89 -20.99 23.95
CA THR A 134 16.51 -20.48 24.04
C THR A 134 16.33 -19.14 23.32
N ARG A 135 17.31 -18.24 23.43
CA ARG A 135 17.32 -17.00 22.64
C ARG A 135 17.38 -17.30 21.15
N ASP A 136 18.31 -18.13 20.71
CA ASP A 136 18.55 -18.41 19.30
C ASP A 136 17.35 -19.13 18.66
N GLU A 137 16.68 -20.01 19.39
CA GLU A 137 15.41 -20.62 18.98
C GLU A 137 14.32 -19.54 18.77
N ALA A 138 14.18 -18.60 19.71
CA ALA A 138 13.24 -17.50 19.58
C ALA A 138 13.58 -16.55 18.40
N LEU A 139 14.87 -16.42 18.04
CA LEU A 139 15.32 -15.60 16.92
C LEU A 139 15.20 -16.31 15.57
N SER A 140 15.29 -17.64 15.55
CA SER A 140 15.30 -18.45 14.33
C SER A 140 14.10 -18.24 13.40
N THR A 141 12.95 -17.84 13.96
CA THR A 141 11.72 -17.54 13.21
C THR A 141 11.52 -16.05 13.00
N ASN A 142 11.80 -15.24 14.03
CA ASN A 142 11.52 -13.81 14.01
C ASN A 142 12.52 -13.01 13.15
N GLU A 143 13.80 -13.36 13.13
CA GLU A 143 14.80 -12.64 12.32
C GLU A 143 14.54 -12.79 10.81
N PRO A 144 14.28 -14.00 10.27
CA PRO A 144 13.89 -14.15 8.87
C PRO A 144 12.56 -13.46 8.54
N GLU A 145 11.58 -13.52 9.46
CA GLU A 145 10.31 -12.83 9.26
C GLU A 145 10.50 -11.31 9.17
N LEU A 146 11.30 -10.72 10.07
CA LEU A 146 11.60 -9.29 10.03
C LEU A 146 12.28 -8.89 8.72
N ALA A 147 13.28 -9.66 8.27
CA ALA A 147 13.97 -9.40 7.02
C ALA A 147 13.00 -9.43 5.82
N ARG A 148 12.09 -10.42 5.75
CA ARG A 148 11.05 -10.48 4.72
C ARG A 148 10.12 -9.27 4.75
N LEU A 149 9.66 -8.86 5.94
CA LEU A 149 8.73 -7.72 6.08
C LEU A 149 9.40 -6.38 5.71
N GLU A 150 10.69 -6.24 5.99
CA GLU A 150 11.49 -5.08 5.57
C GLU A 150 11.68 -5.06 4.06
N GLU A 151 11.95 -6.22 3.44
CA GLU A 151 12.05 -6.35 1.98
C GLU A 151 10.72 -6.00 1.29
N ILE A 152 9.59 -6.53 1.79
CA ILE A 152 8.23 -6.16 1.32
C ILE A 152 8.04 -4.65 1.42
N SER A 153 8.40 -4.05 2.57
CA SER A 153 8.22 -2.62 2.80
C SER A 153 9.02 -1.76 1.82
N GLU A 154 10.27 -2.14 1.51
CA GLU A 154 11.11 -1.41 0.56
C GLU A 154 10.65 -1.61 -0.89
N LYS A 155 10.28 -2.83 -1.28
CA LYS A 155 9.68 -3.10 -2.61
C LYS A 155 8.41 -2.27 -2.82
N ALA A 156 7.52 -2.26 -1.84
CA ALA A 156 6.26 -1.54 -1.92
C ALA A 156 6.49 -0.01 -1.99
N ARG A 157 7.48 0.52 -1.24
CA ARG A 157 7.88 1.94 -1.34
C ARG A 157 8.45 2.29 -2.71
N ALA A 158 9.28 1.42 -3.29
CA ALA A 158 9.85 1.65 -4.61
C ALA A 158 8.74 1.72 -5.68
N ILE A 159 7.75 0.83 -5.62
CA ILE A 159 6.61 0.83 -6.53
C ILE A 159 5.76 2.10 -6.36
N ILE A 160 5.51 2.55 -5.13
CA ILE A 160 4.72 3.78 -4.89
C ILE A 160 5.41 5.02 -5.46
N ARG A 161 6.74 5.06 -5.58
CA ARG A 161 7.41 6.20 -6.21
C ARG A 161 7.06 6.34 -7.69
N ASP A 162 6.62 5.27 -8.33
CA ASP A 162 6.17 5.28 -9.71
C ASP A 162 4.73 5.81 -9.85
N PHE A 163 4.00 6.02 -8.75
CA PHE A 163 2.62 6.55 -8.78
C PHE A 163 2.60 8.02 -9.21
N GLU A 164 1.76 8.34 -10.20
CA GLU A 164 1.54 9.70 -10.67
C GLU A 164 0.13 10.16 -10.31
N GLY A 165 0.01 11.16 -9.44
CA GLY A 165 -1.29 11.69 -9.04
C GLY A 165 -2.00 12.42 -10.19
N SER A 166 -3.31 12.21 -10.32
CA SER A 166 -4.11 12.81 -11.39
C SER A 166 -4.15 14.33 -11.42
N GLY A 167 -3.95 14.98 -10.28
CA GLY A 167 -4.13 16.42 -10.10
C GLY A 167 -5.60 16.86 -10.12
N LEU A 168 -6.55 15.91 -10.20
CA LEU A 168 -7.97 16.20 -10.19
C LEU A 168 -8.42 16.61 -8.77
N PRO A 169 -9.34 17.57 -8.65
CA PRO A 169 -9.88 17.95 -7.35
C PRO A 169 -10.57 16.75 -6.68
N ASP A 170 -10.46 16.67 -5.36
CA ASP A 170 -11.26 15.73 -4.58
C ASP A 170 -12.74 16.04 -4.83
N ALA A 171 -13.51 15.03 -5.25
CA ALA A 171 -14.94 15.12 -5.56
C ALA A 171 -15.83 15.48 -4.34
N LEU A 172 -15.26 16.04 -3.28
CA LEU A 172 -15.96 16.51 -2.09
C LEU A 172 -16.59 17.90 -2.28
N GLU A 173 -16.31 18.60 -3.38
CA GLU A 173 -17.07 19.80 -3.76
C GLU A 173 -17.88 19.55 -5.03
N GLY A 174 -19.14 19.14 -4.84
CA GLY A 174 -20.19 19.40 -5.81
C GLY A 174 -20.44 18.36 -6.91
N ASP A 175 -20.32 17.05 -6.65
CA ASP A 175 -20.81 16.03 -7.60
C ASP A 175 -22.28 15.65 -7.35
N PRO A 176 -23.26 16.18 -8.13
CA PRO A 176 -24.67 15.82 -8.00
C PRO A 176 -24.97 14.37 -8.40
N TYR A 177 -24.05 13.64 -9.03
CA TYR A 177 -24.29 12.28 -9.53
C TYR A 177 -23.89 11.15 -8.58
N ARG A 178 -23.31 11.45 -7.41
CA ARG A 178 -23.07 10.43 -6.37
C ARG A 178 -24.36 9.86 -5.77
N GLN A 179 -25.49 10.56 -5.91
CA GLN A 179 -26.78 10.07 -5.39
C GLN A 179 -27.41 8.95 -6.23
N ALA A 180 -26.97 8.71 -7.48
CA ALA A 180 -27.70 7.82 -8.39
C ALA A 180 -27.32 6.32 -8.28
N VAL A 181 -26.23 5.96 -7.61
CA VAL A 181 -25.74 4.56 -7.61
C VAL A 181 -26.09 3.78 -6.33
N THR A 182 -26.65 4.43 -5.29
CA THR A 182 -26.92 3.76 -3.99
C THR A 182 -28.39 3.52 -3.63
N ARG A 183 -29.36 3.91 -4.46
CA ARG A 183 -30.79 3.58 -4.23
C ARG A 183 -31.52 3.38 -5.56
N GLY A 184 -31.57 2.15 -6.08
CA GLY A 184 -32.44 1.85 -7.22
C GLY A 184 -32.25 0.51 -7.95
N ALA A 185 -31.12 -0.19 -7.80
CA ALA A 185 -30.83 -1.39 -8.61
C ALA A 185 -31.00 -2.74 -7.86
N MET A 186 -31.77 -2.79 -6.77
CA MET A 186 -32.09 -4.02 -6.04
C MET A 186 -33.60 -4.13 -5.80
N GLY A 187 -34.39 -4.16 -6.88
CA GLY A 187 -35.85 -4.26 -6.76
C GLY A 187 -36.62 -4.25 -8.07
N GLY A 188 -36.39 -5.24 -8.94
CA GLY A 188 -37.42 -5.81 -9.81
C GLY A 188 -37.33 -7.31 -9.59
N VAL A 189 -38.39 -8.02 -9.21
CA VAL A 189 -39.54 -8.35 -10.05
C VAL A 189 -40.80 -8.52 -9.17
N ILE A 190 -41.93 -8.23 -9.80
CA ILE A 190 -43.32 -8.62 -9.50
C ILE A 190 -43.43 -9.93 -8.72
#